data_AF-A0A4Q1R6U4-F1
#
_entry.id   AF-A0A4Q1R6U4-F1
#
_cell.length_a   1.000
_cell.length_b   1.000
_cell.length_c   1.000
_cell.angle_alpha   90.00
_cell.angle_beta   90.00
_cell.angle_gamma   90.00
#
_symmetry.space_group_name_H-M   'P 1'
#
loop_
_entity.id
_entity.type
_entity.pdbx_description
1 polymer ?
#
loop_
_entity_poly.entity_id
_entity_poly.type
_entity_poly.pdbx_seq_one_letter_code
_entity_poly.pdbx_strand_id
1 'polypeptide(L)'
;MEPRTPHHGPGRLPAGSGGRPAEGARGEAERGPEAQTDRLRYLESATRRIAWGSDRDETLGELCRAAIPAFADAVLVHLRDPLPSGEAEPAGPIVLRLDSMAQGPEVSVTEAPAGTAEFVPLTVRGRFVGILLAGRPVFGDAPGLVPTVTALLEPVASLPATTPPGRRLIVAPLYGRRHVLGTVALLRGTGRPAFAEDDLLVASQLATHAALGIDKARESGQEASMADALQLTMLPSSLPRTTGVRLASRYLPASDTAQVGGDWYDAIPLPGNRVALVVGDVMGHSMTSAAIMGQLRTTVQTLAGLDLPPEEVLHHLDEQAQRLGSEHMATCLYAVYDPIAQRLLIADAGHPPPVLLHPDGYGEVLQIPPGAPIGVGGVPFESVEMPAPTGATLLLYTDGLVESRERDVWAGVELLRARLQAAAEALGSPPLDMLCDAVLNILEPETLDDDVALLAARFDGFPPLNVAYWFLSPQPETAGRARQLTRRALHRWGLDSMLDATELMVSEVVTNAVRYASRPIALRLLRTDVLRCEVGDDSPQVPRMRRAQAGDEGGRGLFLVDQLAQRWGATRLSTGKVVWFEQRMPEGRRPRTPSAP
;
A
#
# COMPACT_ATOMS: atom_id res chain seq x y z
N MET A 1 -45.05 -39.85 104.29
CA MET A 1 -46.51 -39.62 104.31
C MET A 1 -46.79 -38.17 103.96
N GLU A 2 -47.95 -37.93 103.35
CA GLU A 2 -48.74 -36.66 103.32
C GLU A 2 -49.05 -36.11 104.76
N PRO A 3 -49.82 -34.99 104.99
CA PRO A 3 -50.63 -34.18 104.04
C PRO A 3 -50.67 -32.61 104.21
N ARG A 4 -51.14 -31.92 103.13
CA ARG A 4 -52.20 -30.85 103.02
C ARG A 4 -52.14 -29.40 103.63
N THR A 5 -52.09 -28.40 102.71
CA THR A 5 -53.02 -27.22 102.46
C THR A 5 -53.32 -26.13 103.54
N PRO A 6 -53.98 -24.94 103.25
CA PRO A 6 -54.52 -24.37 101.97
C PRO A 6 -54.30 -22.82 101.67
N HIS A 7 -54.51 -22.41 100.38
CA HIS A 7 -54.97 -21.10 99.79
C HIS A 7 -54.27 -19.74 100.12
N HIS A 8 -54.33 -18.62 99.34
CA HIS A 8 -55.19 -18.10 98.21
C HIS A 8 -54.35 -17.32 97.11
N GLY A 9 -54.93 -16.94 95.95
CA GLY A 9 -54.32 -16.09 94.85
C GLY A 9 -54.95 -14.68 94.69
N PRO A 10 -54.98 -13.92 93.54
CA PRO A 10 -54.42 -14.02 92.14
C PRO A 10 -53.37 -12.88 91.83
N GLY A 11 -53.08 -12.23 90.67
CA GLY A 11 -53.44 -12.20 89.21
C GLY A 11 -54.12 -10.86 88.73
N ARG A 12 -53.93 -10.24 87.53
CA ARG A 12 -53.09 -10.41 86.29
C ARG A 12 -53.24 -9.17 85.31
N LEU A 13 -52.33 -8.96 84.31
CA LEU A 13 -52.39 -8.05 83.10
C LEU A 13 -52.11 -6.51 83.27
N PRO A 14 -51.85 -5.68 82.22
CA PRO A 14 -51.00 -5.83 81.00
C PRO A 14 -50.13 -4.59 80.56
N ALA A 15 -49.18 -4.82 79.63
CA ALA A 15 -48.50 -3.97 78.59
C ALA A 15 -48.48 -2.41 78.55
N GLY A 16 -47.31 -1.81 78.18
CA GLY A 16 -47.27 -0.68 77.21
C GLY A 16 -46.22 0.47 77.34
N SER A 17 -45.40 0.66 76.29
CA SER A 17 -44.77 1.93 75.79
C SER A 17 -43.58 2.63 76.49
N GLY A 18 -42.72 3.27 75.66
CA GLY A 18 -41.64 4.22 76.02
C GLY A 18 -40.30 3.61 76.49
N GLY A 19 -39.11 4.05 76.08
CA GLY A 19 -38.71 5.00 75.00
C GLY A 19 -37.23 5.42 75.17
N ARG A 20 -36.45 5.56 74.08
CA ARG A 20 -35.08 6.13 74.09
C ARG A 20 -34.77 6.94 72.81
N PRO A 21 -34.13 8.12 72.91
CA PRO A 21 -33.79 8.94 71.76
C PRO A 21 -32.37 8.68 71.20
N ALA A 22 -32.20 9.04 69.93
CA ALA A 22 -30.99 9.49 69.23
C ALA A 22 -29.59 9.10 69.75
N GLU A 23 -28.90 8.27 68.97
CA GLU A 23 -27.49 8.51 68.64
C GLU A 23 -27.36 8.64 67.12
N GLY A 24 -26.57 9.62 66.68
CA GLY A 24 -26.18 9.81 65.28
C GLY A 24 -24.66 9.96 65.17
N ALA A 25 -24.15 10.02 63.94
CA ALA A 25 -22.73 10.22 63.62
C ALA A 25 -21.76 9.12 64.11
N ARG A 26 -21.77 7.97 63.43
CA ARG A 26 -20.62 7.07 63.23
C ARG A 26 -20.84 6.25 61.95
N GLY A 27 -20.23 6.69 60.85
CA GLY A 27 -20.39 6.07 59.52
C GLY A 27 -19.23 6.32 58.55
N GLU A 28 -18.10 6.85 59.03
CA GLU A 28 -16.92 7.17 58.23
C GLU A 28 -15.66 6.54 58.86
N ALA A 29 -15.60 5.21 58.83
CA ALA A 29 -14.38 4.41 59.03
C ALA A 29 -14.61 3.00 58.43
N GLU A 30 -13.51 2.30 58.11
CA GLU A 30 -13.48 0.84 57.85
C GLU A 30 -14.40 0.32 56.71
N ARG A 31 -14.06 0.71 55.46
CA ARG A 31 -14.24 -0.23 54.33
C ARG A 31 -13.19 -1.35 54.48
N GLY A 32 -13.63 -2.60 54.53
CA GLY A 32 -12.74 -3.76 54.76
C GLY A 32 -11.77 -4.05 53.60
N PRO A 33 -10.69 -4.82 53.86
CA PRO A 33 -9.63 -5.08 52.87
C PRO A 33 -10.11 -5.84 51.62
N GLU A 34 -11.18 -6.63 51.73
CA GLU A 34 -11.80 -7.34 50.60
C GLU A 34 -12.30 -6.35 49.54
N ALA A 35 -13.01 -5.29 49.95
CA ALA A 35 -13.54 -4.26 49.05
C ALA A 35 -12.43 -3.45 48.36
N GLN A 36 -11.26 -3.30 48.99
CA GLN A 36 -10.09 -2.69 48.37
C GLN A 36 -9.43 -3.65 47.35
N THR A 37 -9.39 -4.95 47.66
CA THR A 37 -8.84 -6.00 46.80
C THR A 37 -9.67 -6.18 45.53
N ASP A 38 -11.00 -6.21 45.64
CA ASP A 38 -11.91 -6.33 44.50
C ASP A 38 -11.86 -5.10 43.59
N ARG A 39 -11.67 -3.91 44.16
CA ARG A 39 -11.50 -2.65 43.41
C ARG A 39 -10.20 -2.61 42.62
N LEU A 40 -9.11 -3.19 43.15
CA LEU A 40 -7.86 -3.38 42.40
C LEU A 40 -8.02 -4.41 41.28
N ARG A 41 -8.68 -5.54 41.54
CA ARG A 41 -8.96 -6.57 40.51
C ARG A 41 -9.84 -6.04 39.37
N TYR A 42 -10.83 -5.20 39.69
CA TYR A 42 -11.61 -4.48 38.70
C TYR A 42 -10.73 -3.55 37.84
N LEU A 43 -9.90 -2.72 38.46
CA LEU A 43 -9.00 -1.80 37.74
C LEU A 43 -8.04 -2.54 36.81
N GLU A 44 -7.41 -3.63 37.28
CA GLU A 44 -6.49 -4.41 36.46
C GLU A 44 -7.19 -5.05 35.25
N SER A 45 -8.41 -5.57 35.43
CA SER A 45 -9.22 -6.10 34.33
C SER A 45 -9.63 -5.02 33.34
N ALA A 46 -10.11 -3.87 33.83
CA ALA A 46 -10.57 -2.75 33.02
C ALA A 46 -9.44 -2.11 32.20
N THR A 47 -8.29 -1.83 32.84
CA THR A 47 -7.14 -1.20 32.17
C THR A 47 -6.48 -2.13 31.15
N ARG A 48 -6.42 -3.44 31.42
CA ARG A 48 -5.95 -4.46 30.47
C ARG A 48 -6.84 -4.57 29.24
N ARG A 49 -8.16 -4.53 29.43
CA ARG A 49 -9.16 -4.52 28.34
C ARG A 49 -9.05 -3.28 27.45
N ILE A 50 -9.01 -2.10 28.05
CA ILE A 50 -8.84 -0.83 27.32
C ILE A 50 -7.52 -0.80 26.54
N ALA A 51 -6.43 -1.34 27.11
CA ALA A 51 -5.13 -1.41 26.45
C ALA A 51 -5.01 -2.49 25.35
N TRP A 52 -6.04 -3.33 25.16
CA TRP A 52 -6.11 -4.30 24.06
C TRP A 52 -6.71 -3.72 22.77
N GLY A 53 -7.31 -2.52 22.83
CA GLY A 53 -7.82 -1.84 21.63
C GLY A 53 -6.75 -1.71 20.54
N SER A 54 -7.10 -2.16 19.35
CA SER A 54 -6.32 -2.03 18.12
C SER A 54 -6.41 -0.60 17.59
N ASP A 55 -7.62 -0.11 17.39
CA ASP A 55 -7.93 1.25 16.95
C ASP A 55 -8.56 2.14 18.05
N ARG A 56 -8.94 3.37 17.68
CA ARG A 56 -9.59 4.36 18.54
C ARG A 56 -10.95 3.88 19.05
N ASP A 57 -11.80 3.36 18.15
CA ASP A 57 -13.21 3.11 18.39
C ASP A 57 -13.43 1.80 19.16
N GLU A 58 -12.57 0.79 18.95
CA GLU A 58 -12.43 -0.35 19.85
C GLU A 58 -11.96 0.09 21.24
N THR A 59 -10.94 0.97 21.34
CA THR A 59 -10.46 1.50 22.63
C THR A 59 -11.58 2.22 23.40
N LEU A 60 -12.40 3.02 22.69
CA LEU A 60 -13.56 3.71 23.26
C LEU A 60 -14.68 2.72 23.63
N GLY A 61 -14.91 1.70 22.81
CA GLY A 61 -15.86 0.63 23.09
C GLY A 61 -15.49 -0.16 24.35
N GLU A 62 -14.22 -0.53 24.52
CA GLU A 62 -13.72 -1.21 25.71
C GLU A 62 -13.70 -0.30 26.94
N LEU A 63 -13.46 1.02 26.80
CA LEU A 63 -13.68 1.98 27.90
C LEU A 63 -15.15 1.97 28.35
N CYS A 64 -16.11 2.01 27.43
CA CYS A 64 -17.53 1.94 27.76
C CYS A 64 -17.91 0.60 28.40
N ARG A 65 -17.44 -0.53 27.87
CA ARG A 65 -17.68 -1.89 28.40
C ARG A 65 -16.94 -2.21 29.71
N ALA A 66 -15.91 -1.42 30.05
CA ALA A 66 -15.21 -1.51 31.34
C ALA A 66 -15.85 -0.59 32.40
N ALA A 67 -16.33 0.59 32.00
CA ALA A 67 -17.01 1.53 32.90
C ALA A 67 -18.46 1.15 33.20
N ILE A 68 -19.19 0.57 32.24
CA ILE A 68 -20.59 0.14 32.36
C ILE A 68 -20.66 -1.40 32.37
N PRO A 69 -21.44 -2.03 33.27
CA PRO A 69 -22.14 -1.43 34.39
C PRO A 69 -21.26 -1.23 35.64
N ALA A 70 -19.97 -1.59 35.63
CA ALA A 70 -19.19 -1.78 36.85
C ALA A 70 -18.96 -0.49 37.70
N PHE A 71 -18.84 0.67 37.07
CA PHE A 71 -18.45 1.92 37.73
C PHE A 71 -19.43 3.09 37.50
N ALA A 72 -20.06 3.14 36.32
CA ALA A 72 -21.00 4.16 35.87
C ALA A 72 -22.26 3.52 35.23
N ASP A 73 -23.29 4.35 35.00
CA ASP A 73 -24.56 3.98 34.34
C ASP A 73 -24.69 4.61 32.94
N ALA A 74 -23.92 5.67 32.67
CA ALA A 74 -23.73 6.26 31.36
C ALA A 74 -22.31 6.84 31.22
N VAL A 75 -21.78 6.81 30.00
CA VAL A 75 -20.47 7.30 29.60
C VAL A 75 -20.62 8.14 28.33
N LEU A 76 -19.99 9.32 28.31
CA LEU A 76 -19.86 10.15 27.10
C LEU A 76 -18.39 10.49 26.92
N VAL A 77 -17.83 10.21 25.73
CA VAL A 77 -16.46 10.59 25.39
C VAL A 77 -16.49 11.74 24.40
N HIS A 78 -15.84 12.84 24.77
CA HIS A 78 -15.65 14.00 23.93
C HIS A 78 -14.18 14.12 23.57
N LEU A 79 -13.85 13.96 22.28
CA LEU A 79 -12.48 14.14 21.78
C LEU A 79 -12.26 15.57 21.27
N ARG A 80 -11.00 15.98 21.19
CA ARG A 80 -10.59 17.26 20.61
C ARG A 80 -10.78 17.21 19.09
N ASP A 81 -11.34 18.28 18.53
CA ASP A 81 -11.58 18.41 17.08
C ASP A 81 -10.80 19.62 16.51
N PRO A 82 -9.77 19.41 15.68
CA PRO A 82 -9.12 18.13 15.38
C PRO A 82 -8.33 17.59 16.59
N LEU A 83 -8.02 16.29 16.58
CA LEU A 83 -7.07 15.68 17.52
C LEU A 83 -5.67 16.32 17.35
N PRO A 84 -4.90 16.48 18.44
CA PRO A 84 -3.58 17.11 18.37
C PRO A 84 -2.57 16.23 17.63
N SER A 85 -1.71 16.84 16.82
CA SER A 85 -0.69 16.17 16.01
C SER A 85 0.68 16.88 16.11
N GLY A 86 1.77 16.10 16.00
CA GLY A 86 3.14 16.58 16.20
C GLY A 86 3.51 16.77 17.67
N GLU A 87 4.59 17.51 17.95
CA GLU A 87 5.06 17.83 19.32
C GLU A 87 4.59 19.20 19.85
N ALA A 88 3.89 19.99 19.02
CA ALA A 88 3.45 21.33 19.36
C ALA A 88 2.00 21.33 19.84
N GLU A 89 1.72 21.97 20.99
CA GLU A 89 0.33 22.26 21.37
C GLU A 89 -0.35 23.10 20.26
N PRO A 90 -1.52 22.69 19.74
CA PRO A 90 -2.18 23.44 18.68
C PRO A 90 -2.54 24.85 19.16
N ALA A 91 -2.02 25.87 18.48
CA ALA A 91 -2.15 27.28 18.81
C ALA A 91 -3.57 27.82 18.57
N GLY A 92 -4.49 27.47 19.48
CA GLY A 92 -5.89 27.84 19.41
C GLY A 92 -6.67 27.36 20.65
N PRO A 93 -7.98 27.66 20.73
CA PRO A 93 -8.82 27.13 21.80
C PRO A 93 -8.93 25.60 21.72
N ILE A 94 -9.19 24.95 22.85
CA ILE A 94 -9.61 23.54 22.84
C ILE A 94 -11.08 23.50 22.40
N VAL A 95 -11.34 22.78 21.33
CA VAL A 95 -12.68 22.48 20.82
C VAL A 95 -12.92 20.99 21.04
N LEU A 96 -14.05 20.63 21.63
CA LEU A 96 -14.44 19.26 21.93
C LEU A 96 -15.69 18.86 21.14
N ARG A 97 -15.70 17.65 20.58
CA ARG A 97 -16.85 17.05 19.89
C ARG A 97 -17.22 15.75 20.62
N LEU A 98 -18.51 15.48 20.79
CA LEU A 98 -18.95 14.14 21.23
C LEU A 98 -18.55 13.13 20.15
N ASP A 99 -17.93 12.04 20.56
CA ASP A 99 -17.36 11.05 19.64
C ASP A 99 -18.02 9.67 19.83
N SER A 100 -18.22 9.24 21.09
CA SER A 100 -18.96 8.03 21.42
C SER A 100 -19.73 8.16 22.75
N MET A 101 -20.80 7.36 22.88
CA MET A 101 -21.58 7.26 24.12
C MET A 101 -22.12 5.85 24.38
N ALA A 102 -22.39 5.56 25.65
CA ALA A 102 -23.06 4.33 26.09
C ALA A 102 -23.91 4.59 27.34
N GLN A 103 -25.03 3.89 27.48
CA GLN A 103 -25.98 4.04 28.60
C GLN A 103 -26.74 2.73 28.85
N GLY A 104 -27.00 2.40 30.11
CA GLY A 104 -27.86 1.26 30.49
C GLY A 104 -27.10 -0.03 30.89
N PRO A 105 -27.82 -1.12 31.22
CA PRO A 105 -27.22 -2.36 31.73
C PRO A 105 -26.58 -3.24 30.64
N GLU A 106 -27.04 -3.13 29.39
CA GLU A 106 -26.46 -3.80 28.23
C GLU A 106 -25.72 -2.76 27.38
N VAL A 107 -24.44 -2.98 27.13
CA VAL A 107 -23.55 -1.96 26.53
C VAL A 107 -23.65 -1.97 25.00
N SER A 108 -24.78 -1.48 24.50
CA SER A 108 -24.90 -1.03 23.11
C SER A 108 -24.14 0.30 22.97
N VAL A 109 -22.84 0.22 22.67
CA VAL A 109 -22.04 1.40 22.30
C VAL A 109 -22.69 1.99 21.05
N THR A 110 -23.09 3.26 21.13
CA THR A 110 -23.63 3.97 19.97
C THR A 110 -22.55 4.92 19.48
N GLU A 111 -22.00 4.63 18.30
CA GLU A 111 -21.25 5.63 17.54
C GLU A 111 -22.14 6.85 17.28
N ALA A 112 -21.57 8.05 17.32
CA ALA A 112 -22.27 9.22 16.85
C ALA A 112 -22.50 9.07 15.33
N PRO A 113 -23.76 8.96 14.85
CA PRO A 113 -24.04 8.46 13.50
C PRO A 113 -23.42 9.35 12.42
N ALA A 114 -22.47 8.79 11.66
CA ALA A 114 -21.77 9.49 10.60
C ALA A 114 -22.75 9.94 9.50
N GLY A 115 -22.99 11.25 9.42
CA GLY A 115 -23.79 11.87 8.35
C GLY A 115 -25.07 12.59 8.77
N THR A 116 -25.48 12.58 10.05
CA THR A 116 -26.57 13.45 10.53
C THR A 116 -26.02 14.67 11.29
N ALA A 117 -26.47 15.86 10.89
CA ALA A 117 -26.05 17.12 11.50
C ALA A 117 -26.88 17.42 12.77
N GLU A 118 -26.23 17.42 13.94
CA GLU A 118 -26.41 18.34 15.09
C GLU A 118 -25.68 17.85 16.36
N PHE A 119 -24.35 17.66 16.27
CA PHE A 119 -23.47 17.60 17.46
C PHE A 119 -22.53 18.81 17.44
N VAL A 120 -22.93 19.88 18.16
CA VAL A 120 -22.25 21.18 18.09
C VAL A 120 -20.87 21.12 18.78
N PRO A 121 -19.77 21.52 18.10
CA PRO A 121 -18.43 21.49 18.69
C PRO A 121 -18.28 22.52 19.83
N LEU A 122 -18.04 22.02 21.04
CA LEU A 122 -17.93 22.80 22.27
C LEU A 122 -16.55 23.45 22.40
N THR A 123 -16.47 24.75 22.18
CA THR A 123 -15.26 25.54 22.49
C THR A 123 -15.12 25.75 24.00
N VAL A 124 -14.29 24.95 24.67
CA VAL A 124 -14.10 25.06 26.14
C VAL A 124 -13.16 26.22 26.50
N ARG A 125 -13.47 26.89 27.61
CA ARG A 125 -12.78 28.12 28.06
C ARG A 125 -12.64 28.16 29.59
N GLY A 126 -11.77 29.04 30.09
CA GLY A 126 -11.63 29.32 31.52
C GLY A 126 -11.21 28.11 32.35
N ARG A 127 -11.84 27.91 33.52
CA ARG A 127 -11.44 26.89 34.51
C ARG A 127 -11.39 25.47 33.94
N PHE A 128 -12.25 25.13 32.98
CA PHE A 128 -12.31 23.79 32.40
C PHE A 128 -11.01 23.43 31.64
N VAL A 129 -10.43 24.38 30.90
CA VAL A 129 -9.15 24.20 30.18
C VAL A 129 -8.02 23.87 31.17
N GLY A 130 -7.97 24.57 32.31
CA GLY A 130 -6.98 24.30 33.37
C GLY A 130 -7.14 22.92 34.04
N ILE A 131 -8.31 22.30 33.97
CA ILE A 131 -8.54 20.93 34.49
C ILE A 131 -8.11 19.90 33.46
N LEU A 132 -8.42 20.12 32.18
CA LEU A 132 -7.93 19.30 31.07
C LEU A 132 -6.39 19.25 31.07
N LEU A 133 -5.74 20.42 31.07
CA LEU A 133 -4.27 20.53 31.10
C LEU A 133 -3.62 19.99 32.38
N ALA A 134 -4.36 19.93 33.50
CA ALA A 134 -3.86 19.34 34.74
C ALA A 134 -3.97 17.81 34.80
N GLY A 135 -4.66 17.17 33.85
CA GLY A 135 -4.83 15.71 33.79
C GLY A 135 -5.57 15.08 34.99
N ARG A 136 -6.32 15.88 35.78
CA ARG A 136 -6.94 15.43 37.04
C ARG A 136 -8.46 15.39 36.94
N PRO A 137 -9.11 14.25 37.25
CA PRO A 137 -10.57 14.18 37.32
C PRO A 137 -11.17 15.04 38.43
N VAL A 138 -12.41 15.46 38.21
CA VAL A 138 -13.20 16.31 39.12
C VAL A 138 -14.65 15.89 39.14
N PHE A 139 -15.39 16.21 40.21
CA PHE A 139 -16.86 16.11 40.19
C PHE A 139 -17.46 17.22 39.31
N GLY A 140 -18.49 16.89 38.54
CA GLY A 140 -19.15 17.83 37.62
C GLY A 140 -19.81 19.03 38.30
N ASP A 141 -20.24 18.86 39.55
CA ASP A 141 -20.84 19.91 40.39
C ASP A 141 -19.79 20.83 41.07
N ALA A 142 -18.51 20.72 40.71
CA ALA A 142 -17.48 21.62 41.23
C ALA A 142 -17.67 23.09 40.78
N PRO A 143 -17.40 24.09 41.64
CA PRO A 143 -17.70 25.50 41.36
C PRO A 143 -17.08 26.03 40.06
N GLY A 144 -17.92 26.60 39.20
CA GLY A 144 -17.51 27.21 37.93
C GLY A 144 -17.31 26.22 36.77
N LEU A 145 -17.67 24.95 36.92
CA LEU A 145 -17.68 23.97 35.82
C LEU A 145 -19.08 23.73 35.24
N VAL A 146 -20.12 23.85 36.07
CA VAL A 146 -21.54 23.56 35.74
C VAL A 146 -22.00 24.04 34.35
N PRO A 147 -21.65 25.25 33.84
CA PRO A 147 -22.06 25.65 32.49
C PRO A 147 -21.43 24.77 31.39
N THR A 148 -20.11 24.54 31.46
CA THR A 148 -19.39 23.68 30.50
C THR A 148 -19.79 22.22 30.64
N VAL A 149 -20.00 21.75 31.87
CA VAL A 149 -20.42 20.38 32.17
C VAL A 149 -21.85 20.11 31.69
N THR A 150 -22.73 21.11 31.75
CA THR A 150 -24.08 21.00 31.18
C THR A 150 -24.02 20.95 29.64
N ALA A 151 -23.17 21.75 28.99
CA ALA A 151 -22.96 21.69 27.54
C ALA A 151 -22.32 20.36 27.04
N LEU A 152 -21.65 19.60 27.92
CA LEU A 152 -21.17 18.23 27.64
C LEU A 152 -22.27 17.16 27.80
N LEU A 153 -23.46 17.51 28.30
CA LEU A 153 -24.62 16.61 28.46
C LEU A 153 -25.78 16.99 27.53
N GLU A 154 -25.89 18.27 27.17
CA GLU A 154 -26.89 18.87 26.28
C GLU A 154 -27.16 18.08 24.98
N PRO A 155 -26.17 17.49 24.28
CA PRO A 155 -26.44 16.75 23.04
C PRO A 155 -27.17 15.40 23.23
N VAL A 156 -27.39 14.95 24.47
CA VAL A 156 -27.95 13.62 24.76
C VAL A 156 -29.31 13.74 25.45
N ALA A 157 -30.38 13.67 24.66
CA ALA A 157 -31.77 13.86 25.11
C ALA A 157 -32.27 12.84 26.17
N SER A 158 -31.56 11.73 26.39
CA SER A 158 -31.84 10.73 27.44
C SER A 158 -31.18 11.03 28.79
N LEU A 159 -30.41 12.12 28.89
CA LEU A 159 -29.71 12.54 30.11
C LEU A 159 -30.30 13.84 30.68
N PRO A 160 -30.03 14.18 31.96
CA PRO A 160 -30.49 15.43 32.54
C PRO A 160 -29.82 16.63 31.84
N ALA A 161 -30.61 17.54 31.28
CA ALA A 161 -30.15 18.80 30.66
C ALA A 161 -29.54 19.83 31.65
N THR A 162 -29.13 19.37 32.83
CA THR A 162 -28.42 20.14 33.86
C THR A 162 -27.49 19.20 34.62
N THR A 163 -26.30 19.68 35.00
CA THR A 163 -25.35 18.91 35.83
C THR A 163 -26.03 18.29 37.07
N PRO A 164 -26.01 16.96 37.26
CA PRO A 164 -26.73 16.31 38.35
C PRO A 164 -26.06 16.56 39.71
N PRO A 165 -26.76 17.11 40.72
CA PRO A 165 -26.17 17.53 41.97
C PRO A 165 -25.78 16.36 42.88
N GLY A 166 -24.77 16.57 43.73
CA GLY A 166 -24.38 15.63 44.78
C GLY A 166 -23.41 14.57 44.27
N ARG A 167 -22.35 14.98 43.56
CA ARG A 167 -21.26 14.12 43.07
C ARG A 167 -21.75 12.91 42.28
N ARG A 168 -22.71 13.13 41.37
CA ARG A 168 -23.29 12.08 40.49
C ARG A 168 -22.66 12.01 39.09
N LEU A 169 -21.65 12.85 38.84
CA LEU A 169 -20.91 12.92 37.59
C LEU A 169 -19.43 13.17 37.92
N ILE A 170 -18.53 12.38 37.35
CA ILE A 170 -17.09 12.68 37.27
C ILE A 170 -16.78 13.11 35.83
N VAL A 171 -15.99 14.16 35.69
CA VAL A 171 -15.34 14.56 34.44
C VAL A 171 -13.86 14.23 34.58
N ALA A 172 -13.34 13.37 33.72
CA ALA A 172 -11.93 12.96 33.68
C ALA A 172 -11.28 13.40 32.36
N PRO A 173 -10.16 14.14 32.37
CA PRO A 173 -9.41 14.45 31.16
C PRO A 173 -8.85 13.18 30.51
N LEU A 174 -8.98 13.06 29.19
CA LEU A 174 -8.21 12.11 28.39
C LEU A 174 -6.88 12.79 28.04
N TYR A 175 -5.91 12.67 28.95
CA TYR A 175 -4.56 13.20 28.77
C TYR A 175 -3.64 12.09 28.26
N GLY A 176 -3.16 12.23 27.02
CA GLY A 176 -2.24 11.28 26.38
C GLY A 176 -0.81 11.42 26.91
N ARG A 177 0.18 10.91 26.17
CA ARG A 177 1.60 11.02 26.57
C ARG A 177 2.09 12.47 26.66
N ARG A 178 1.52 13.35 25.84
CA ARG A 178 1.98 14.75 25.67
C ARG A 178 0.86 15.78 25.61
N HIS A 179 -0.35 15.40 25.17
CA HIS A 179 -1.43 16.35 24.87
C HIS A 179 -2.78 15.94 25.48
N VAL A 180 -3.67 16.92 25.67
CA VAL A 180 -5.11 16.68 25.89
C VAL A 180 -5.73 16.15 24.60
N LEU A 181 -6.16 14.88 24.62
CA LEU A 181 -6.92 14.25 23.55
C LEU A 181 -8.43 14.52 23.69
N GLY A 182 -8.92 14.77 24.91
CA GLY A 182 -10.34 15.00 25.16
C GLY A 182 -10.74 14.91 26.64
N THR A 183 -11.97 14.48 26.90
CA THR A 183 -12.48 14.17 28.25
C THR A 183 -13.59 13.13 28.20
N VAL A 184 -13.69 12.31 29.25
CA VAL A 184 -14.81 11.41 29.49
C VAL A 184 -15.68 11.90 30.65
N ALA A 185 -16.99 11.91 30.45
CA ALA A 185 -18.00 12.15 31.48
C ALA A 185 -18.59 10.81 31.93
N LEU A 186 -18.55 10.54 33.23
CA LEU A 186 -18.97 9.28 33.86
C LEU A 186 -20.11 9.55 34.85
N LEU A 187 -21.32 9.06 34.58
CA LEU A 187 -22.53 9.39 35.35
C LEU A 187 -23.03 8.20 36.19
N ARG A 188 -23.61 8.51 37.36
CA ARG A 188 -24.39 7.57 38.18
C ARG A 188 -25.82 8.06 38.40
N GLY A 189 -26.78 7.26 37.96
CA GLY A 189 -28.21 7.46 38.17
C GLY A 189 -28.59 7.38 39.65
N THR A 190 -29.80 7.83 39.97
CA THR A 190 -30.30 7.92 41.36
C THR A 190 -30.37 6.58 42.10
N GLY A 191 -30.48 5.47 41.39
CA GLY A 191 -30.42 4.10 41.94
C GLY A 191 -29.04 3.67 42.47
N ARG A 192 -28.00 4.50 42.31
CA ARG A 192 -26.65 4.24 42.82
C ARG A 192 -26.17 5.28 43.85
N PRO A 193 -25.24 4.92 44.75
CA PRO A 193 -24.56 5.88 45.61
C PRO A 193 -23.77 6.88 44.76
N ALA A 194 -23.63 8.11 45.27
CA ALA A 194 -22.78 9.14 44.68
C ALA A 194 -21.31 8.69 44.60
N PHE A 195 -20.52 9.38 43.77
CA PHE A 195 -19.08 9.14 43.68
C PHE A 195 -18.35 9.62 44.94
N ALA A 196 -17.42 8.79 45.44
CA ALA A 196 -16.51 9.15 46.54
C ALA A 196 -15.23 9.82 46.00
N GLU A 197 -14.40 10.41 46.86
CA GLU A 197 -13.07 10.92 46.47
C GLU A 197 -12.22 9.82 45.80
N ASP A 198 -12.25 8.59 46.34
CA ASP A 198 -11.55 7.43 45.77
C ASP A 198 -12.00 7.10 44.34
N ASP A 199 -13.21 7.47 43.94
CA ASP A 199 -13.74 7.22 42.60
C ASP A 199 -13.07 8.15 41.56
N LEU A 200 -12.53 9.32 41.96
CA LEU A 200 -11.70 10.14 41.09
C LEU A 200 -10.41 9.40 40.68
N LEU A 201 -9.84 8.58 41.56
CA LEU A 201 -8.67 7.75 41.22
C LEU A 201 -9.01 6.67 40.19
N VAL A 202 -10.17 6.01 40.32
CA VAL A 202 -10.63 5.01 39.34
C VAL A 202 -10.91 5.67 37.99
N ALA A 203 -11.62 6.80 37.97
CA ALA A 203 -11.84 7.58 36.76
C ALA A 203 -10.52 8.03 36.12
N SER A 204 -9.51 8.38 36.92
CA SER A 204 -8.18 8.76 36.43
C SER A 204 -7.48 7.59 35.74
N GLN A 205 -7.55 6.37 36.29
CA GLN A 205 -6.93 5.19 35.68
C GLN A 205 -7.63 4.81 34.36
N LEU A 206 -8.97 4.78 34.35
CA LEU A 206 -9.75 4.51 33.14
C LEU A 206 -9.46 5.53 32.03
N ALA A 207 -9.45 6.83 32.37
CA ALA A 207 -9.17 7.90 31.42
C ALA A 207 -7.71 7.90 30.92
N THR A 208 -6.74 7.61 31.79
CA THR A 208 -5.31 7.51 31.41
C THR A 208 -5.10 6.34 30.44
N HIS A 209 -5.64 5.16 30.74
CA HIS A 209 -5.49 3.99 29.86
C HIS A 209 -6.22 4.18 28.51
N ALA A 210 -7.40 4.79 28.49
CA ALA A 210 -8.08 5.11 27.24
C ALA A 210 -7.30 6.15 26.42
N ALA A 211 -6.77 7.19 27.06
CA ALA A 211 -5.95 8.18 26.37
C ALA A 211 -4.66 7.57 25.80
N LEU A 212 -4.01 6.65 26.51
CA LEU A 212 -2.84 5.91 26.02
C LEU A 212 -3.16 4.95 24.86
N GLY A 213 -4.34 4.30 24.88
CA GLY A 213 -4.81 3.48 23.76
C GLY A 213 -5.09 4.31 22.51
N ILE A 214 -5.78 5.46 22.67
CA ILE A 214 -6.04 6.40 21.56
C ILE A 214 -4.74 7.00 21.02
N ASP A 215 -3.78 7.38 21.88
CA ASP A 215 -2.46 7.86 21.43
C ASP A 215 -1.69 6.77 20.65
N LYS A 216 -1.71 5.52 21.12
CA LYS A 216 -1.08 4.37 20.43
C LYS A 216 -1.73 4.12 19.07
N ALA A 217 -3.05 4.01 19.00
CA ALA A 217 -3.78 3.82 17.74
C ALA A 217 -3.51 4.96 16.74
N ARG A 218 -3.42 6.21 17.23
CA ARG A 218 -3.08 7.39 16.43
C ARG A 218 -1.61 7.43 15.99
N GLU A 219 -0.67 6.94 16.80
CA GLU A 219 0.74 6.78 16.41
C GLU A 219 0.87 5.71 15.33
N SER A 220 0.37 4.49 15.56
CA SER A 220 0.47 3.40 14.58
C SER A 220 -0.30 3.68 13.29
N GLY A 221 -1.49 4.27 13.35
CA GLY A 221 -2.25 4.69 12.15
C GLY A 221 -1.60 5.86 11.38
N GLN A 222 -0.69 6.62 12.01
CA GLN A 222 0.11 7.63 11.31
C GLN A 222 1.38 7.02 10.70
N GLU A 223 2.02 6.06 11.37
CA GLU A 223 3.16 5.30 10.84
C GLU A 223 2.73 4.47 9.61
N ALA A 224 1.59 3.79 9.69
CA ALA A 224 0.85 3.14 8.60
C ALA A 224 0.74 4.03 7.35
N SER A 225 -0.02 5.13 7.45
CA SER A 225 -0.29 6.02 6.31
C SER A 225 0.97 6.68 5.74
N MET A 226 2.02 6.84 6.55
CA MET A 226 3.34 7.29 6.07
C MET A 226 4.09 6.19 5.30
N ALA A 227 3.90 4.92 5.64
CA ALA A 227 4.46 3.79 4.94
C ALA A 227 3.74 3.50 3.61
N ASP A 228 2.39 3.52 3.59
CA ASP A 228 1.58 3.44 2.35
C ASP A 228 2.06 4.47 1.33
N ALA A 229 2.20 5.73 1.77
CA ALA A 229 2.63 6.84 0.94
C ALA A 229 4.08 6.67 0.45
N LEU A 230 4.98 6.11 1.27
CA LEU A 230 6.35 5.78 0.88
C LEU A 230 6.35 4.70 -0.22
N GLN A 231 5.65 3.60 0.01
CA GLN A 231 5.55 2.43 -0.87
C GLN A 231 4.95 2.79 -2.23
N LEU A 232 3.86 3.57 -2.25
CA LEU A 232 3.25 4.10 -3.48
C LEU A 232 4.21 5.03 -4.26
N THR A 233 5.14 5.73 -3.60
CA THR A 233 6.21 6.48 -4.29
C THR A 233 7.39 5.63 -4.76
N MET A 234 7.55 4.40 -4.23
CA MET A 234 8.55 3.42 -4.67
C MET A 234 8.12 2.58 -5.88
N LEU A 235 6.84 2.64 -6.28
CA LEU A 235 6.28 1.97 -7.47
C LEU A 235 6.37 2.82 -8.76
N PRO A 236 6.06 2.28 -9.96
CA PRO A 236 6.02 3.07 -11.19
C PRO A 236 4.78 3.97 -11.25
N SER A 237 4.96 5.30 -11.12
CA SER A 237 3.86 6.28 -11.22
C SER A 237 3.15 6.32 -12.60
N SER A 238 3.78 5.76 -13.63
CA SER A 238 3.14 5.39 -14.89
C SER A 238 4.00 4.39 -15.65
N LEU A 239 3.38 3.39 -16.29
CA LEU A 239 4.07 2.46 -17.20
C LEU A 239 4.49 3.16 -18.52
N PRO A 240 5.61 2.74 -19.14
CA PRO A 240 6.10 3.36 -20.38
C PRO A 240 5.18 3.06 -21.57
N ARG A 241 5.07 4.03 -22.48
CA ARG A 241 4.41 3.83 -23.78
C ARG A 241 5.40 3.25 -24.79
N THR A 242 5.62 1.95 -24.73
CA THR A 242 6.40 1.20 -25.74
C THR A 242 5.57 0.94 -26.99
N THR A 243 6.24 0.70 -28.14
CA THR A 243 5.56 0.36 -29.39
C THR A 243 5.63 -1.14 -29.63
N GLY A 244 4.47 -1.77 -29.90
CA GLY A 244 4.34 -3.22 -30.04
C GLY A 244 3.93 -3.94 -28.75
N VAL A 245 3.75 -3.19 -27.65
CA VAL A 245 3.17 -3.69 -26.40
C VAL A 245 2.21 -2.65 -25.84
N ARG A 246 1.06 -3.08 -25.32
CA ARG A 246 0.22 -2.30 -24.41
C ARG A 246 0.38 -2.87 -23.01
N LEU A 247 0.44 -1.98 -22.02
CA LEU A 247 0.65 -2.31 -20.62
C LEU A 247 -0.48 -1.73 -19.77
N ALA A 248 -0.90 -2.46 -18.75
CA ALA A 248 -1.67 -1.95 -17.62
C ALA A 248 -1.18 -2.61 -16.34
N SER A 249 -1.43 -1.97 -15.20
CA SER A 249 -1.16 -2.53 -13.89
C SER A 249 -2.26 -2.22 -12.90
N ARG A 250 -2.24 -2.95 -11.79
CA ARG A 250 -2.98 -2.66 -10.56
C ARG A 250 -2.05 -2.88 -9.37
N TYR A 251 -2.38 -2.23 -8.27
CA TYR A 251 -1.79 -2.46 -6.97
C TYR A 251 -2.90 -2.36 -5.92
N LEU A 252 -3.01 -3.35 -5.05
CA LEU A 252 -3.88 -3.32 -3.87
C LEU A 252 -2.98 -3.57 -2.64
N PRO A 253 -2.92 -2.67 -1.65
CA PRO A 253 -2.29 -3.00 -0.38
C PRO A 253 -3.17 -3.94 0.45
N ALA A 254 -2.55 -4.65 1.40
CA ALA A 254 -3.20 -5.51 2.36
C ALA A 254 -4.23 -4.78 3.24
N SER A 255 -5.13 -5.54 3.88
CA SER A 255 -6.19 -4.98 4.74
C SER A 255 -5.66 -4.43 6.08
N ASP A 256 -4.50 -4.92 6.55
CA ASP A 256 -3.91 -4.50 7.82
C ASP A 256 -2.98 -3.30 7.63
N THR A 257 -3.51 -2.12 7.97
CA THR A 257 -2.80 -0.83 7.91
C THR A 257 -1.41 -0.81 8.56
N ALA A 258 -1.09 -1.70 9.51
CA ALA A 258 0.22 -1.70 10.16
C ALA A 258 1.36 -2.31 9.32
N GLN A 259 1.05 -2.87 8.14
CA GLN A 259 1.96 -3.66 7.32
C GLN A 259 2.34 -2.94 6.02
N VAL A 260 3.53 -3.24 5.49
CA VAL A 260 4.12 -2.53 4.33
C VAL A 260 4.67 -3.54 3.35
N GLY A 261 4.05 -3.68 2.18
CA GLY A 261 4.35 -4.77 1.24
C GLY A 261 5.79 -4.79 0.71
N GLY A 262 6.28 -6.01 0.44
CA GLY A 262 7.50 -6.25 -0.34
C GLY A 262 7.27 -6.17 -1.86
N ASP A 263 6.01 -6.24 -2.27
CA ASP A 263 5.51 -6.28 -3.65
C ASP A 263 5.98 -5.14 -4.57
N TRP A 264 6.49 -5.50 -5.75
CA TRP A 264 6.70 -4.55 -6.85
C TRP A 264 6.44 -5.13 -8.24
N TYR A 265 6.22 -4.22 -9.19
CA TYR A 265 6.28 -4.48 -10.62
C TYR A 265 7.05 -3.38 -11.34
N ASP A 266 7.56 -3.67 -12.53
CA ASP A 266 8.11 -2.65 -13.44
C ASP A 266 8.02 -3.06 -14.90
N ALA A 267 8.11 -2.08 -15.80
CA ALA A 267 8.27 -2.32 -17.23
C ALA A 267 9.32 -1.36 -17.80
N ILE A 268 10.42 -1.92 -18.32
CA ILE A 268 11.64 -1.18 -18.67
C ILE A 268 11.87 -1.29 -20.18
N PRO A 269 11.86 -0.17 -20.95
CA PRO A 269 12.11 -0.19 -22.39
C PRO A 269 13.57 -0.56 -22.72
N LEU A 270 13.76 -1.57 -23.58
CA LEU A 270 15.05 -2.12 -23.97
C LEU A 270 15.41 -1.80 -25.44
N PRO A 271 16.70 -1.95 -25.86
CA PRO A 271 17.11 -1.75 -27.25
C PRO A 271 16.37 -2.67 -28.23
N GLY A 272 16.00 -2.16 -29.41
CA GLY A 272 15.23 -2.92 -30.40
C GLY A 272 13.72 -2.88 -30.22
N ASN A 273 13.18 -1.94 -29.44
CA ASN A 273 11.77 -1.89 -29.01
C ASN A 273 11.33 -3.08 -28.14
N ARG A 274 12.28 -3.86 -27.62
CA ARG A 274 12.01 -4.85 -26.57
C ARG A 274 11.52 -4.16 -25.30
N VAL A 275 10.85 -4.90 -24.43
CA VAL A 275 10.52 -4.45 -23.07
C VAL A 275 10.86 -5.57 -22.08
N ALA A 276 11.52 -5.22 -20.98
CA ALA A 276 11.58 -6.09 -19.81
C ALA A 276 10.33 -5.84 -18.95
N LEU A 277 9.70 -6.92 -18.51
CA LEU A 277 8.57 -6.97 -17.61
C LEU A 277 9.06 -7.64 -16.33
N VAL A 278 8.77 -7.02 -15.19
CA VAL A 278 9.30 -7.42 -13.88
C VAL A 278 8.16 -7.47 -12.89
N VAL A 279 8.15 -8.51 -12.07
CA VAL A 279 7.35 -8.62 -10.86
C VAL A 279 8.19 -9.29 -9.78
N GLY A 280 7.92 -9.00 -8.51
CA GLY A 280 8.56 -9.65 -7.38
C GLY A 280 7.96 -9.23 -6.05
N ASP A 281 8.28 -10.00 -5.01
CA ASP A 281 7.96 -9.73 -3.60
C ASP A 281 9.27 -9.76 -2.78
N VAL A 282 9.29 -9.05 -1.64
CA VAL A 282 10.33 -9.13 -0.61
C VAL A 282 9.72 -9.65 0.69
N MET A 283 10.13 -10.84 1.10
CA MET A 283 9.54 -11.64 2.17
C MET A 283 9.23 -10.84 3.45
N GLY A 284 7.94 -10.79 3.82
CA GLY A 284 7.44 -10.22 5.06
C GLY A 284 7.22 -8.71 4.98
N HIS A 285 6.20 -8.20 5.67
CA HIS A 285 5.52 -6.96 5.25
C HIS A 285 5.90 -5.79 6.18
N SER A 286 7.09 -5.20 5.97
CA SER A 286 7.67 -4.17 6.85
C SER A 286 8.31 -2.99 6.11
N MET A 287 8.52 -1.86 6.81
CA MET A 287 9.30 -0.73 6.27
C MET A 287 10.70 -1.13 5.78
N THR A 288 11.31 -2.17 6.37
CA THR A 288 12.60 -2.71 5.93
C THR A 288 12.45 -3.41 4.58
N SER A 289 11.37 -4.17 4.40
CA SER A 289 11.04 -4.91 3.18
C SER A 289 10.77 -3.96 2.02
N ALA A 290 9.96 -2.93 2.22
CA ALA A 290 9.75 -1.86 1.24
C ALA A 290 11.07 -1.13 0.88
N ALA A 291 11.94 -0.89 1.86
CA ALA A 291 13.27 -0.30 1.61
C ALA A 291 14.22 -1.24 0.84
N ILE A 292 14.08 -2.57 0.99
CA ILE A 292 14.80 -3.58 0.18
C ILE A 292 14.20 -3.63 -1.23
N MET A 293 12.87 -3.68 -1.38
CA MET A 293 12.16 -3.64 -2.65
C MET A 293 12.61 -2.44 -3.51
N GLY A 294 12.66 -1.23 -2.93
CA GLY A 294 13.15 -0.05 -3.63
C GLY A 294 14.60 -0.17 -4.13
N GLN A 295 15.46 -0.87 -3.39
CA GLN A 295 16.85 -1.16 -3.78
C GLN A 295 16.94 -2.25 -4.86
N LEU A 296 16.17 -3.33 -4.74
CA LEU A 296 16.09 -4.40 -5.74
C LEU A 296 15.52 -3.87 -7.06
N ARG A 297 14.41 -3.15 -7.03
CA ARG A 297 13.81 -2.47 -8.20
C ARG A 297 14.82 -1.55 -8.90
N THR A 298 15.54 -0.70 -8.15
CA THR A 298 16.57 0.20 -8.69
C THR A 298 17.76 -0.59 -9.30
N THR A 299 18.11 -1.72 -8.69
CA THR A 299 19.15 -2.64 -9.20
C THR A 299 18.71 -3.28 -10.51
N VAL A 300 17.48 -3.81 -10.59
CA VAL A 300 16.90 -4.38 -11.83
C VAL A 300 16.84 -3.34 -12.95
N GLN A 301 16.39 -2.10 -12.68
CA GLN A 301 16.43 -1.01 -13.67
C GLN A 301 17.84 -0.75 -14.21
N THR A 302 18.85 -0.82 -13.34
CA THR A 302 20.25 -0.61 -13.71
C THR A 302 20.80 -1.76 -14.56
N LEU A 303 20.52 -3.01 -14.18
CA LEU A 303 20.94 -4.22 -14.90
C LEU A 303 20.23 -4.35 -16.26
N ALA A 304 18.93 -4.07 -16.33
CA ALA A 304 18.16 -4.01 -17.57
C ALA A 304 18.74 -2.99 -18.55
N GLY A 305 19.23 -1.84 -18.05
CA GLY A 305 19.91 -0.81 -18.85
C GLY A 305 21.23 -1.27 -19.51
N LEU A 306 21.78 -2.42 -19.12
CA LEU A 306 22.98 -3.04 -19.72
C LEU A 306 22.64 -4.10 -20.79
N ASP A 307 21.35 -4.40 -21.01
CA ASP A 307 20.85 -5.42 -21.94
C ASP A 307 21.44 -6.83 -21.67
N LEU A 308 21.47 -7.21 -20.39
CA LEU A 308 21.78 -8.57 -19.93
C LEU A 308 20.57 -9.49 -20.14
N PRO A 309 20.77 -10.80 -20.38
CA PRO A 309 19.70 -11.79 -20.43
C PRO A 309 19.14 -12.05 -19.02
N PRO A 310 17.89 -12.54 -18.87
CA PRO A 310 17.20 -12.64 -17.57
C PRO A 310 17.98 -13.39 -16.48
N GLU A 311 18.67 -14.46 -16.84
CA GLU A 311 19.46 -15.29 -15.91
C GLU A 311 20.66 -14.53 -15.31
N GLU A 312 21.30 -13.65 -16.08
CA GLU A 312 22.38 -12.76 -15.59
C GLU A 312 21.81 -11.62 -14.73
N VAL A 313 20.59 -11.13 -15.04
CA VAL A 313 19.91 -10.11 -14.21
C VAL A 313 19.55 -10.68 -12.85
N LEU A 314 18.91 -11.86 -12.79
CA LEU A 314 18.55 -12.52 -11.53
C LEU A 314 19.80 -12.92 -10.72
N HIS A 315 20.87 -13.41 -11.39
CA HIS A 315 22.12 -13.73 -10.71
C HIS A 315 22.77 -12.51 -10.04
N HIS A 316 22.87 -11.37 -10.72
CA HIS A 316 23.42 -10.15 -10.12
C HIS A 316 22.50 -9.50 -9.07
N LEU A 317 21.19 -9.78 -9.13
CA LEU A 317 20.21 -9.36 -8.12
C LEU A 317 20.38 -10.17 -6.83
N ASP A 318 20.53 -11.50 -6.94
CA ASP A 318 20.89 -12.41 -5.83
C ASP A 318 22.24 -12.02 -5.19
N GLU A 319 23.26 -11.73 -6.01
CA GLU A 319 24.54 -11.18 -5.52
C GLU A 319 24.40 -9.87 -4.74
N GLN A 320 23.38 -9.03 -5.01
CA GLN A 320 23.15 -7.79 -4.27
C GLN A 320 22.32 -8.04 -3.01
N ALA A 321 21.28 -8.88 -3.06
CA ALA A 321 20.46 -9.22 -1.90
C ALA A 321 21.30 -9.82 -0.77
N GLN A 322 22.20 -10.75 -1.08
CA GLN A 322 23.15 -11.34 -0.13
C GLN A 322 24.08 -10.31 0.55
N ARG A 323 24.26 -9.12 -0.04
CA ARG A 323 25.05 -8.01 0.53
C ARG A 323 24.21 -7.08 1.41
N LEU A 324 22.89 -7.11 1.28
CA LEU A 324 21.96 -6.39 2.17
C LEU A 324 21.78 -7.17 3.48
N GLY A 325 21.66 -8.50 3.42
CA GLY A 325 21.65 -9.37 4.60
C GLY A 325 21.21 -10.81 4.29
N SER A 326 21.62 -11.77 5.11
CA SER A 326 21.20 -13.18 5.00
C SER A 326 19.73 -13.43 5.35
N GLU A 327 19.12 -12.49 6.07
CA GLU A 327 17.71 -12.55 6.50
C GLU A 327 16.76 -11.91 5.46
N HIS A 328 17.26 -11.62 4.25
CA HIS A 328 16.53 -10.85 3.23
C HIS A 328 16.38 -11.68 1.96
N MET A 329 15.20 -12.28 1.83
CA MET A 329 14.79 -13.08 0.67
C MET A 329 13.74 -12.34 -0.15
N ALA A 330 13.74 -12.56 -1.45
CA ALA A 330 12.77 -12.01 -2.38
C ALA A 330 12.41 -13.02 -3.48
N THR A 331 11.17 -13.03 -3.93
CA THR A 331 10.81 -13.72 -5.18
C THR A 331 10.90 -12.73 -6.32
N CYS A 332 11.32 -13.16 -7.52
CA CYS A 332 11.39 -12.26 -8.67
C CYS A 332 11.22 -13.02 -9.98
N LEU A 333 10.42 -12.48 -10.88
CA LEU A 333 10.31 -12.97 -12.24
C LEU A 333 10.69 -11.85 -13.23
N TYR A 334 11.54 -12.17 -14.19
CA TYR A 334 12.05 -11.21 -15.18
C TYR A 334 11.87 -11.77 -16.60
N ALA A 335 11.09 -11.07 -17.41
CA ALA A 335 10.71 -11.49 -18.76
C ALA A 335 11.01 -10.40 -19.79
N VAL A 336 11.71 -10.75 -20.88
CA VAL A 336 12.00 -9.84 -22.00
C VAL A 336 11.16 -10.23 -23.21
N TYR A 337 10.27 -9.32 -23.64
CA TYR A 337 9.49 -9.50 -24.86
C TYR A 337 10.13 -8.78 -26.06
N ASP A 338 10.28 -9.50 -27.17
CA ASP A 338 10.66 -8.96 -28.48
C ASP A 338 9.44 -8.89 -29.44
N PRO A 339 8.90 -7.68 -29.71
CA PRO A 339 7.76 -7.49 -30.61
C PRO A 339 8.06 -7.73 -32.09
N ILE A 340 9.32 -7.87 -32.50
CA ILE A 340 9.76 -8.12 -33.87
C ILE A 340 9.92 -9.62 -34.10
N ALA A 341 10.52 -10.33 -33.15
CA ALA A 341 10.67 -11.78 -33.17
C ALA A 341 9.40 -12.52 -32.74
N GLN A 342 8.47 -11.84 -32.03
CA GLN A 342 7.30 -12.43 -31.36
C GLN A 342 7.72 -13.51 -30.36
N ARG A 343 8.66 -13.15 -29.48
CA ARG A 343 9.32 -14.04 -28.52
C ARG A 343 9.36 -13.45 -27.13
N LEU A 344 9.21 -14.32 -26.13
CA LEU A 344 9.43 -14.01 -24.72
C LEU A 344 10.63 -14.84 -24.24
N LEU A 345 11.63 -14.19 -23.67
CA LEU A 345 12.74 -14.83 -22.96
C LEU A 345 12.54 -14.56 -21.47
N ILE A 346 12.40 -15.61 -20.66
CA ILE A 346 11.93 -15.50 -19.27
C ILE A 346 12.73 -16.39 -18.32
N ALA A 347 13.05 -15.86 -17.15
CA ALA A 347 13.62 -16.60 -16.03
C ALA A 347 12.87 -16.28 -14.73
N ASP A 348 12.89 -17.24 -13.81
CA ASP A 348 12.23 -17.20 -12.52
C ASP A 348 13.23 -17.31 -11.36
N ALA A 349 12.92 -16.66 -10.24
CA ALA A 349 13.57 -16.81 -8.94
C ALA A 349 12.54 -17.09 -7.83
N GLY A 350 11.84 -18.22 -7.95
CA GLY A 350 10.92 -18.74 -6.92
C GLY A 350 9.57 -18.04 -6.85
N HIS A 351 9.12 -17.41 -7.93
CA HIS A 351 7.90 -16.60 -8.00
C HIS A 351 6.71 -17.40 -8.60
N PRO A 352 5.44 -17.04 -8.35
CA PRO A 352 4.30 -17.65 -9.04
C PRO A 352 4.43 -17.57 -10.57
N PRO A 353 4.27 -18.69 -11.31
CA PRO A 353 4.47 -18.70 -12.75
C PRO A 353 3.33 -17.98 -13.49
N PRO A 354 3.63 -17.17 -14.51
CA PRO A 354 2.69 -16.23 -15.11
C PRO A 354 1.72 -16.92 -16.06
N VAL A 355 0.56 -16.29 -16.26
CA VAL A 355 -0.48 -16.80 -17.16
C VAL A 355 -0.45 -16.07 -18.49
N LEU A 356 -0.40 -16.82 -19.60
CA LEU A 356 -0.49 -16.30 -20.96
C LEU A 356 -1.88 -16.58 -21.54
N LEU A 357 -2.61 -15.51 -21.85
CA LEU A 357 -3.83 -15.58 -22.65
C LEU A 357 -3.46 -15.50 -24.14
N HIS A 358 -3.74 -16.55 -24.89
CA HIS A 358 -3.47 -16.62 -26.34
C HIS A 358 -4.49 -15.83 -27.18
N PRO A 359 -4.19 -15.50 -28.45
CA PRO A 359 -5.08 -14.70 -29.31
C PRO A 359 -6.42 -15.37 -29.66
N ASP A 360 -6.55 -16.67 -29.41
CA ASP A 360 -7.77 -17.48 -29.57
C ASP A 360 -8.62 -17.59 -28.29
N GLY A 361 -8.14 -17.04 -27.17
CA GLY A 361 -8.79 -17.08 -25.86
C GLY A 361 -8.28 -18.18 -24.91
N TYR A 362 -7.38 -19.06 -25.35
CA TYR A 362 -6.83 -20.10 -24.47
C TYR A 362 -5.91 -19.52 -23.39
N GLY A 363 -6.16 -19.84 -22.12
CA GLY A 363 -5.29 -19.48 -20.99
C GLY A 363 -4.29 -20.60 -20.66
N GLU A 364 -2.99 -20.31 -20.68
CA GLU A 364 -1.87 -21.22 -20.39
C GLU A 364 -1.11 -20.76 -19.13
N VAL A 365 -0.77 -21.65 -18.21
CA VAL A 365 0.22 -21.36 -17.14
C VAL A 365 1.60 -21.68 -17.68
N LEU A 366 2.45 -20.66 -17.81
CA LEU A 366 3.76 -20.82 -18.45
C LEU A 366 4.69 -21.68 -17.59
N GLN A 367 5.25 -22.73 -18.20
CA GLN A 367 6.18 -23.63 -17.53
C GLN A 367 7.61 -23.08 -17.65
N ILE A 368 8.19 -22.69 -16.52
CA ILE A 368 9.51 -22.06 -16.40
C ILE A 368 10.34 -22.92 -15.42
N PRO A 369 11.66 -23.14 -15.65
CA PRO A 369 12.52 -23.77 -14.67
C PRO A 369 12.53 -22.94 -13.37
N PRO A 370 12.15 -23.51 -12.21
CA PRO A 370 12.04 -22.76 -10.98
C PRO A 370 13.42 -22.39 -10.43
N GLY A 371 13.61 -21.10 -10.12
CA GLY A 371 14.81 -20.63 -9.43
C GLY A 371 14.73 -20.78 -7.91
N ALA A 372 15.85 -20.58 -7.23
CA ALA A 372 15.84 -20.29 -5.80
C ALA A 372 15.44 -18.81 -5.57
N PRO A 373 14.75 -18.45 -4.48
CA PRO A 373 14.51 -17.05 -4.16
C PRO A 373 15.80 -16.22 -4.09
N ILE A 374 15.72 -14.98 -4.57
CA ILE A 374 16.78 -13.97 -4.52
C ILE A 374 17.24 -13.81 -3.06
N GLY A 375 18.55 -13.90 -2.80
CA GLY A 375 19.14 -13.82 -1.47
C GLY A 375 19.54 -15.17 -0.88
N VAL A 376 18.97 -16.28 -1.36
CA VAL A 376 19.32 -17.65 -0.91
C VAL A 376 20.65 -18.13 -1.52
N GLY A 377 20.88 -17.79 -2.79
CA GLY A 377 22.05 -18.20 -3.55
C GLY A 377 22.22 -19.71 -3.78
N GLY A 378 23.42 -20.08 -4.23
CA GLY A 378 23.85 -21.49 -4.36
C GLY A 378 23.37 -22.25 -5.61
N VAL A 379 22.43 -21.69 -6.39
CA VAL A 379 21.85 -22.30 -7.59
C VAL A 379 21.86 -21.28 -8.75
N PRO A 380 22.25 -21.65 -9.99
CA PRO A 380 22.14 -20.76 -11.15
C PRO A 380 20.69 -20.65 -11.64
N PHE A 381 20.32 -19.49 -12.17
CA PHE A 381 19.06 -19.26 -12.87
C PHE A 381 19.12 -19.77 -14.32
N GLU A 382 17.98 -20.16 -14.90
CA GLU A 382 17.86 -20.60 -16.30
C GLU A 382 16.78 -19.80 -17.03
N SER A 383 17.10 -19.34 -18.25
CA SER A 383 16.15 -18.66 -19.14
C SER A 383 15.56 -19.61 -20.17
N VAL A 384 14.25 -19.51 -20.41
CA VAL A 384 13.54 -20.20 -21.50
C VAL A 384 13.01 -19.20 -22.53
N GLU A 385 13.22 -19.51 -23.82
CA GLU A 385 12.63 -18.74 -24.93
C GLU A 385 11.36 -19.42 -25.45
N MET A 386 10.24 -18.70 -25.45
CA MET A 386 8.92 -19.20 -25.87
C MET A 386 8.21 -18.28 -26.89
N PRO A 387 7.27 -18.79 -27.69
CA PRO A 387 6.49 -17.97 -28.61
C PRO A 387 5.58 -16.98 -27.88
N ALA A 388 5.55 -15.73 -28.33
CA ALA A 388 4.69 -14.68 -27.79
C ALA A 388 4.01 -13.91 -28.94
N PRO A 389 2.95 -14.50 -29.53
CA PRO A 389 2.36 -14.02 -30.77
C PRO A 389 1.57 -12.72 -30.59
N THR A 390 1.47 -11.93 -31.67
CA THR A 390 0.59 -10.74 -31.70
C THR A 390 -0.84 -11.12 -31.32
N GLY A 391 -1.41 -10.38 -30.36
CA GLY A 391 -2.73 -10.58 -29.78
C GLY A 391 -2.70 -11.18 -28.37
N ALA A 392 -1.64 -11.92 -28.01
CA ALA A 392 -1.55 -12.57 -26.72
C ALA A 392 -1.36 -11.55 -25.58
N THR A 393 -1.78 -11.91 -24.37
CA THR A 393 -1.68 -11.08 -23.16
C THR A 393 -1.05 -11.88 -22.03
N LEU A 394 0.13 -11.46 -21.57
CA LEU A 394 0.82 -12.04 -20.42
C LEU A 394 0.38 -11.32 -19.14
N LEU A 395 0.07 -12.07 -18.08
CA LEU A 395 -0.18 -11.57 -16.73
C LEU A 395 0.95 -12.04 -15.81
N LEU A 396 1.59 -11.07 -15.15
CA LEU A 396 2.55 -11.25 -14.08
C LEU A 396 1.91 -10.73 -12.78
N TYR A 397 2.05 -11.45 -11.67
CA TYR A 397 1.35 -11.16 -10.42
C TYR A 397 2.05 -11.80 -9.24
N THR A 398 1.95 -11.18 -8.08
CA THR A 398 2.42 -11.72 -6.78
C THR A 398 1.45 -12.73 -6.19
N ASP A 399 1.91 -13.48 -5.19
CA ASP A 399 1.17 -14.58 -4.56
C ASP A 399 -0.11 -14.12 -3.84
N GLY A 400 -0.18 -12.89 -3.32
CA GLY A 400 -1.42 -12.31 -2.76
C GLY A 400 -2.63 -12.29 -3.72
N LEU A 401 -2.44 -12.43 -5.05
CA LEU A 401 -3.54 -12.61 -6.01
C LEU A 401 -4.14 -14.04 -6.00
N VAL A 402 -3.36 -15.04 -5.57
CA VAL A 402 -3.64 -16.46 -5.78
C VAL A 402 -3.69 -17.29 -4.49
N GLU A 403 -2.83 -17.00 -3.51
CA GLU A 403 -2.83 -17.61 -2.19
C GLU A 403 -3.82 -16.93 -1.23
N SER A 404 -4.35 -17.69 -0.27
CA SER A 404 -5.07 -17.17 0.90
C SER A 404 -5.11 -18.26 1.98
N ARG A 405 -5.54 -17.93 3.21
CA ARG A 405 -5.70 -18.90 4.32
C ARG A 405 -6.49 -20.17 3.98
N GLU A 406 -7.36 -20.13 2.97
CA GLU A 406 -8.19 -21.27 2.54
C GLU A 406 -7.79 -21.85 1.16
N ARG A 407 -6.76 -21.33 0.49
CA ARG A 407 -6.41 -21.68 -0.89
C ARG A 407 -4.91 -21.67 -1.13
N ASP A 408 -4.35 -22.81 -1.54
CA ASP A 408 -2.96 -22.87 -2.00
C ASP A 408 -2.73 -22.10 -3.31
N VAL A 409 -1.49 -21.64 -3.50
CA VAL A 409 -1.02 -20.92 -4.70
C VAL A 409 -1.50 -21.60 -5.99
N TRP A 410 -1.45 -22.94 -6.08
CA TRP A 410 -1.66 -23.67 -7.33
C TRP A 410 -3.13 -23.73 -7.72
N ALA A 411 -4.02 -23.94 -6.74
CA ALA A 411 -5.46 -23.76 -6.91
C ALA A 411 -5.82 -22.31 -7.27
N GLY A 412 -5.10 -21.33 -6.73
CA GLY A 412 -5.23 -19.91 -7.08
C GLY A 412 -4.84 -19.59 -8.53
N VAL A 413 -3.68 -20.06 -8.98
CA VAL A 413 -3.17 -19.88 -10.35
C VAL A 413 -4.12 -20.51 -11.39
N GLU A 414 -4.66 -21.69 -11.12
CA GLU A 414 -5.63 -22.34 -12.01
C GLU A 414 -6.99 -21.61 -12.03
N LEU A 415 -7.45 -21.08 -10.89
CA LEU A 415 -8.64 -20.23 -10.82
C LEU A 415 -8.43 -18.92 -11.62
N LEU A 416 -7.27 -18.28 -11.48
CA LEU A 416 -6.88 -17.10 -12.24
C LEU A 416 -6.90 -17.37 -13.75
N ARG A 417 -6.29 -18.48 -14.19
CA ARG A 417 -6.31 -18.93 -15.59
C ARG A 417 -7.73 -19.10 -16.12
N ALA A 418 -8.60 -19.78 -15.36
CA ALA A 418 -9.98 -20.01 -15.75
C ALA A 418 -10.81 -18.71 -15.82
N ARG A 419 -10.59 -17.78 -14.89
CA ARG A 419 -11.26 -16.46 -14.87
C ARG A 419 -10.80 -15.55 -16.02
N LEU A 420 -9.50 -15.53 -16.30
CA LEU A 420 -8.90 -14.81 -17.42
C LEU A 420 -9.47 -15.29 -18.76
N GLN A 421 -9.56 -16.61 -18.96
CA GLN A 421 -10.20 -17.20 -20.14
C GLN A 421 -11.69 -16.84 -20.22
N ALA A 422 -12.46 -16.97 -19.14
CA ALA A 422 -13.89 -16.61 -19.13
C ALA A 422 -14.13 -15.12 -19.44
N ALA A 423 -13.27 -14.22 -18.95
CA ALA A 423 -13.32 -12.80 -19.29
C ALA A 423 -13.01 -12.54 -20.77
N ALA A 424 -12.05 -13.27 -21.35
CA ALA A 424 -11.74 -13.20 -22.78
C ALA A 424 -12.90 -13.72 -23.65
N GLU A 425 -13.50 -14.86 -23.29
CA GLU A 425 -14.66 -15.43 -23.99
C GLU A 425 -15.88 -14.48 -23.96
N ALA A 426 -16.13 -13.81 -22.83
CA ALA A 426 -17.27 -12.90 -22.67
C ALA A 426 -17.08 -11.52 -23.36
N LEU A 427 -15.83 -11.04 -23.48
CA LEU A 427 -15.52 -9.67 -23.92
C LEU A 427 -14.73 -9.60 -25.24
N GLY A 428 -14.29 -10.74 -25.78
CA GLY A 428 -13.47 -10.84 -26.98
C GLY A 428 -12.03 -10.37 -26.74
N SER A 429 -11.74 -9.12 -27.08
CA SER A 429 -10.43 -8.49 -26.81
C SER A 429 -10.62 -7.22 -25.96
N PRO A 430 -10.98 -7.36 -24.67
CA PRO A 430 -11.25 -6.23 -23.78
C PRO A 430 -10.03 -5.31 -23.63
N PRO A 431 -10.22 -4.03 -23.27
CA PRO A 431 -9.16 -3.19 -22.74
C PRO A 431 -8.41 -3.90 -21.59
N LEU A 432 -7.12 -3.63 -21.44
CA LEU A 432 -6.31 -4.28 -20.40
C LEU A 432 -6.83 -3.97 -18.99
N ASP A 433 -7.22 -2.71 -18.74
CA ASP A 433 -7.83 -2.30 -17.48
C ASP A 433 -9.02 -3.17 -17.07
N MET A 434 -10.02 -3.31 -17.96
CA MET A 434 -11.21 -4.15 -17.74
C MET A 434 -10.86 -5.62 -17.49
N LEU A 435 -9.76 -6.11 -18.05
CA LEU A 435 -9.27 -7.47 -17.87
C LEU A 435 -8.50 -7.65 -16.55
N CYS A 436 -7.73 -6.65 -16.12
CA CYS A 436 -7.16 -6.59 -14.76
C CYS A 436 -8.27 -6.51 -13.71
N ASP A 437 -9.25 -5.63 -13.90
CA ASP A 437 -10.39 -5.45 -12.98
C ASP A 437 -11.23 -6.73 -12.89
N ALA A 438 -11.48 -7.42 -14.02
CA ALA A 438 -12.15 -8.73 -14.02
C ALA A 438 -11.37 -9.84 -13.30
N VAL A 439 -10.04 -9.76 -13.28
CA VAL A 439 -9.16 -10.67 -12.54
C VAL A 439 -9.16 -10.36 -11.04
N LEU A 440 -9.10 -9.09 -10.63
CA LEU A 440 -9.11 -8.72 -9.21
C LEU A 440 -10.41 -9.10 -8.48
N ASN A 441 -11.52 -9.29 -9.20
CA ASN A 441 -12.77 -9.86 -8.66
C ASN A 441 -12.67 -11.35 -8.25
N ILE A 442 -11.46 -11.93 -8.20
CA ILE A 442 -11.14 -13.20 -7.51
C ILE A 442 -10.98 -12.99 -5.99
N LEU A 443 -10.63 -11.76 -5.58
CA LEU A 443 -10.33 -11.37 -4.21
C LEU A 443 -11.59 -10.79 -3.55
N GLU A 444 -11.80 -11.12 -2.28
CA GLU A 444 -12.84 -10.47 -1.47
C GLU A 444 -12.19 -9.29 -0.74
N PRO A 445 -12.64 -8.02 -0.94
CA PRO A 445 -11.90 -6.83 -0.47
C PRO A 445 -11.73 -6.69 1.05
N GLU A 446 -12.41 -7.53 1.83
CA GLU A 446 -12.40 -7.54 3.29
C GLU A 446 -11.42 -8.59 3.86
N THR A 447 -10.69 -9.32 3.00
CA THR A 447 -9.82 -10.47 3.36
C THR A 447 -8.47 -10.49 2.64
N LEU A 448 -7.95 -9.32 2.21
CA LEU A 448 -6.58 -9.20 1.70
C LEU A 448 -5.57 -9.38 2.85
N ASP A 449 -5.01 -10.58 2.96
CA ASP A 449 -3.97 -10.97 3.93
C ASP A 449 -2.58 -10.41 3.59
N ASP A 450 -2.33 -10.08 2.31
CA ASP A 450 -1.08 -9.54 1.77
C ASP A 450 -1.35 -8.57 0.61
N ASP A 451 -0.31 -7.91 0.12
CA ASP A 451 -0.34 -6.98 -1.02
C ASP A 451 -0.54 -7.71 -2.36
N VAL A 452 -0.99 -6.96 -3.39
CA VAL A 452 -1.21 -7.49 -4.74
C VAL A 452 -0.72 -6.55 -5.83
N ALA A 453 0.48 -6.83 -6.35
CA ALA A 453 0.98 -6.34 -7.62
C ALA A 453 0.43 -7.17 -8.79
N LEU A 454 -0.13 -6.48 -9.80
CA LEU A 454 -0.55 -7.09 -11.06
C LEU A 454 -0.05 -6.26 -12.25
N LEU A 455 0.67 -6.91 -13.18
CA LEU A 455 1.17 -6.32 -14.43
C LEU A 455 0.68 -7.14 -15.63
N ALA A 456 -0.12 -6.52 -16.49
CA ALA A 456 -0.65 -7.14 -17.70
C ALA A 456 -0.05 -6.50 -18.97
N ALA A 457 0.51 -7.33 -19.85
CA ALA A 457 1.16 -6.92 -21.09
C ALA A 457 0.51 -7.59 -22.30
N ARG A 458 -0.20 -6.81 -23.14
CA ARG A 458 -0.71 -7.28 -24.44
C ARG A 458 0.32 -7.03 -25.53
N PHE A 459 0.69 -8.10 -26.21
CA PHE A 459 1.66 -8.11 -27.29
C PHE A 459 0.98 -7.71 -28.60
N ASP A 460 1.10 -6.44 -29.01
CA ASP A 460 0.64 -6.00 -30.34
C ASP A 460 1.66 -6.39 -31.43
N GLY A 461 2.93 -6.53 -31.07
CA GLY A 461 4.05 -6.85 -31.97
C GLY A 461 4.29 -5.78 -33.04
N PHE A 462 5.07 -6.13 -34.06
CA PHE A 462 5.23 -5.34 -35.27
C PHE A 462 4.66 -6.06 -36.51
N PRO A 463 3.76 -5.41 -37.29
CA PRO A 463 3.38 -5.94 -38.60
C PRO A 463 4.62 -6.15 -39.47
N PRO A 464 4.88 -7.35 -40.04
CA PRO A 464 6.11 -7.62 -40.80
C PRO A 464 6.32 -6.69 -42.00
N LEU A 465 5.24 -6.13 -42.54
CA LEU A 465 5.27 -5.10 -43.59
C LEU A 465 5.94 -3.79 -43.16
N ASN A 466 6.00 -3.49 -41.85
CA ASN A 466 6.59 -2.27 -41.27
C ASN A 466 8.04 -2.46 -40.78
N VAL A 467 8.61 -3.66 -40.93
CA VAL A 467 9.98 -3.98 -40.54
C VAL A 467 10.82 -4.30 -41.77
N ALA A 468 12.08 -3.87 -41.79
CA ALA A 468 13.07 -4.35 -42.74
C ALA A 468 14.37 -4.65 -42.00
N TYR A 469 14.96 -5.83 -42.24
CA TYR A 469 16.09 -6.35 -41.48
C TYR A 469 17.06 -7.10 -42.39
N TRP A 470 18.36 -6.89 -42.19
CA TRP A 470 19.43 -7.50 -42.98
C TRP A 470 20.69 -7.71 -42.16
N PHE A 471 21.39 -8.82 -42.38
CA PHE A 471 22.79 -8.99 -41.98
C PHE A 471 23.72 -8.59 -43.14
N LEU A 472 24.80 -7.88 -42.84
CA LEU A 472 25.76 -7.34 -43.80
C LEU A 472 27.19 -7.59 -43.33
N SER A 473 28.02 -8.26 -44.14
CA SER A 473 29.45 -8.46 -43.83
C SER A 473 30.18 -7.10 -43.70
N PRO A 474 31.12 -6.94 -42.75
CA PRO A 474 31.91 -5.72 -42.63
C PRO A 474 32.92 -5.62 -43.80
N GLN A 475 32.56 -4.84 -44.82
CA GLN A 475 33.33 -4.64 -46.06
C GLN A 475 33.25 -3.16 -46.49
N PRO A 476 34.21 -2.62 -47.26
CA PRO A 476 34.21 -1.22 -47.70
C PRO A 476 32.92 -0.80 -48.44
N GLU A 477 32.35 -1.68 -49.27
CA GLU A 477 31.10 -1.38 -49.99
C GLU A 477 29.84 -1.41 -49.11
N THR A 478 29.92 -1.89 -47.87
CA THR A 478 28.73 -2.21 -47.04
C THR A 478 27.89 -0.97 -46.70
N ALA A 479 28.48 0.22 -46.52
CA ALA A 479 27.71 1.46 -46.37
C ALA A 479 26.98 1.88 -47.66
N GLY A 480 27.52 1.53 -48.84
CA GLY A 480 26.83 1.69 -50.13
C GLY A 480 25.67 0.70 -50.29
N ARG A 481 25.88 -0.57 -49.90
CA ARG A 481 24.84 -1.61 -49.91
C ARG A 481 23.71 -1.32 -48.94
N ALA A 482 24.02 -0.85 -47.73
CA ALA A 482 23.05 -0.42 -46.73
C ALA A 482 22.12 0.68 -47.26
N ARG A 483 22.67 1.75 -47.87
CA ARG A 483 21.87 2.80 -48.53
C ARG A 483 20.91 2.24 -49.58
N GLN A 484 21.36 1.33 -50.44
CA GLN A 484 20.49 0.70 -51.45
C GLN A 484 19.34 -0.11 -50.85
N LEU A 485 19.57 -0.77 -49.71
CA LEU A 485 18.54 -1.53 -48.99
C LEU A 485 17.54 -0.61 -48.29
N THR A 486 18.04 0.43 -47.62
CA THR A 486 17.22 1.52 -47.04
C THR A 486 16.32 2.17 -48.07
N ARG A 487 16.87 2.55 -49.23
CA ARG A 487 16.10 3.12 -50.36
C ARG A 487 14.93 2.24 -50.78
N ARG A 488 15.17 0.93 -50.95
CA ARG A 488 14.14 -0.05 -51.33
C ARG A 488 13.06 -0.19 -50.25
N ALA A 489 13.41 -0.12 -48.97
CA ALA A 489 12.42 -0.14 -47.89
C ALA A 489 11.59 1.14 -47.86
N LEU A 490 12.22 2.33 -47.96
CA LEU A 490 11.52 3.61 -47.93
C LEU A 490 10.59 3.80 -49.14
N HIS A 491 11.00 3.44 -50.36
CA HIS A 491 10.09 3.42 -51.53
C HIS A 491 8.90 2.49 -51.30
N ARG A 492 9.13 1.26 -50.81
CA ARG A 492 8.07 0.28 -50.51
C ARG A 492 7.11 0.76 -49.41
N TRP A 493 7.56 1.62 -48.51
CA TRP A 493 6.72 2.24 -47.48
C TRP A 493 6.06 3.56 -47.92
N GLY A 494 6.43 4.10 -49.08
CA GLY A 494 6.01 5.43 -49.54
C GLY A 494 6.56 6.52 -48.63
N LEU A 495 7.87 6.50 -48.36
CA LEU A 495 8.60 7.46 -47.51
C LEU A 495 9.72 8.19 -48.28
N ASP A 496 9.49 8.42 -49.56
CA ASP A 496 10.45 8.99 -50.52
C ASP A 496 11.02 10.35 -50.07
N SER A 497 10.21 11.14 -49.37
CA SER A 497 10.58 12.44 -48.79
C SER A 497 11.59 12.37 -47.63
N MET A 498 11.96 11.16 -47.18
CA MET A 498 12.96 10.95 -46.12
C MET A 498 14.31 10.45 -46.66
N LEU A 499 14.35 10.01 -47.94
CA LEU A 499 15.46 9.25 -48.54
C LEU A 499 16.83 9.84 -48.26
N ASP A 500 17.09 11.09 -48.66
CA ASP A 500 18.42 11.69 -48.60
C ASP A 500 18.97 11.75 -47.17
N ALA A 501 18.12 12.12 -46.21
CA ALA A 501 18.50 12.22 -44.80
C ALA A 501 18.69 10.84 -44.16
N THR A 502 17.79 9.87 -44.41
CA THR A 502 17.93 8.52 -43.88
C THR A 502 19.13 7.80 -44.49
N GLU A 503 19.37 7.92 -45.80
CA GLU A 503 20.52 7.31 -46.46
C GLU A 503 21.85 7.87 -45.98
N LEU A 504 21.94 9.19 -45.75
CA LEU A 504 23.13 9.81 -45.18
C LEU A 504 23.41 9.26 -43.78
N MET A 505 22.42 9.26 -42.88
CA MET A 505 22.59 8.75 -41.52
C MET A 505 22.89 7.24 -41.47
N VAL A 506 22.23 6.43 -42.31
CA VAL A 506 22.58 5.00 -42.46
C VAL A 506 24.02 4.84 -42.95
N SER A 507 24.47 5.65 -43.91
CA SER A 507 25.83 5.59 -44.43
C SER A 507 26.85 5.86 -43.32
N GLU A 508 26.66 6.91 -42.52
CA GLU A 508 27.59 7.27 -41.44
C GLU A 508 27.62 6.23 -40.31
N VAL A 509 26.46 5.76 -39.86
CA VAL A 509 26.38 4.77 -38.78
C VAL A 509 26.93 3.41 -39.23
N VAL A 510 26.61 2.95 -40.44
CA VAL A 510 27.15 1.69 -40.99
C VAL A 510 28.65 1.81 -41.29
N THR A 511 29.14 2.96 -41.77
CA THR A 511 30.59 3.18 -41.94
C THR A 511 31.34 3.11 -40.61
N ASN A 512 30.75 3.65 -39.54
CA ASN A 512 31.29 3.48 -38.19
C ASN A 512 31.29 2.01 -37.73
N ALA A 513 30.20 1.26 -37.95
CA ALA A 513 30.14 -0.17 -37.62
C ALA A 513 31.20 -0.99 -38.40
N VAL A 514 31.32 -0.80 -39.72
CA VAL A 514 32.31 -1.47 -40.60
C VAL A 514 33.75 -1.27 -40.12
N ARG A 515 34.06 -0.16 -39.46
CA ARG A 515 35.41 0.11 -38.92
C ARG A 515 35.79 -0.76 -37.72
N TYR A 516 34.82 -1.26 -36.97
CA TYR A 516 35.04 -1.92 -35.67
C TYR A 516 34.49 -3.35 -35.57
N ALA A 517 33.56 -3.73 -36.45
CA ALA A 517 32.92 -5.04 -36.47
C ALA A 517 33.86 -6.15 -37.01
N SER A 518 33.82 -7.33 -36.41
CA SER A 518 34.43 -8.55 -36.95
C SER A 518 33.37 -9.54 -37.47
N ARG A 519 32.13 -9.43 -36.99
CA ARG A 519 30.97 -10.26 -37.36
C ARG A 519 30.02 -9.49 -38.30
N PRO A 520 29.04 -10.15 -38.94
CA PRO A 520 28.04 -9.47 -39.75
C PRO A 520 27.26 -8.42 -38.97
N ILE A 521 27.21 -7.20 -39.51
CA ILE A 521 26.48 -6.04 -38.99
C ILE A 521 24.99 -6.26 -39.23
N ALA A 522 24.17 -6.06 -38.20
CA ALA A 522 22.72 -6.12 -38.28
C ALA A 522 22.15 -4.72 -38.61
N LEU A 523 21.57 -4.53 -39.79
CA LEU A 523 20.85 -3.31 -40.17
C LEU A 523 19.35 -3.54 -40.04
N ARG A 524 18.67 -2.68 -39.26
CA ARG A 524 17.23 -2.73 -39.03
C ARG A 524 16.58 -1.38 -39.30
N LEU A 525 15.42 -1.39 -39.96
CA LEU A 525 14.54 -0.25 -40.12
C LEU A 525 13.14 -0.63 -39.62
N LEU A 526 12.52 0.30 -38.88
CA LEU A 526 11.25 0.13 -38.19
C LEU A 526 10.35 1.33 -38.49
N ARG A 527 9.18 1.08 -39.06
CA ARG A 527 8.14 2.09 -39.32
C ARG A 527 7.11 2.10 -38.20
N THR A 528 7.27 3.02 -37.26
CA THR A 528 6.32 3.30 -36.17
C THR A 528 5.68 4.68 -36.39
N ASP A 529 5.24 5.33 -35.31
CA ASP A 529 5.02 6.78 -35.25
C ASP A 529 6.24 7.63 -35.65
N VAL A 530 7.45 7.05 -35.52
CA VAL A 530 8.74 7.51 -36.05
C VAL A 530 9.30 6.48 -37.06
N LEU A 531 10.24 6.90 -37.90
CA LEU A 531 11.11 5.99 -38.63
C LEU A 531 12.35 5.76 -37.76
N ARG A 532 12.51 4.55 -37.20
CA ARG A 532 13.66 4.18 -36.38
C ARG A 532 14.61 3.29 -37.18
N CYS A 533 15.90 3.65 -37.16
CA CYS A 533 16.98 2.87 -37.74
C CYS A 533 17.90 2.37 -36.63
N GLU A 534 18.34 1.12 -36.73
CA GLU A 534 19.28 0.51 -35.79
C GLU A 534 20.38 -0.24 -36.55
N VAL A 535 21.61 -0.15 -36.05
CA VAL A 535 22.80 -0.81 -36.58
C VAL A 535 23.51 -1.50 -35.43
N GLY A 536 23.41 -2.83 -35.39
CA GLY A 536 24.07 -3.69 -34.41
C GLY A 536 25.41 -4.21 -34.91
N ASP A 537 26.43 -4.18 -34.07
CA ASP A 537 27.75 -4.76 -34.34
C ASP A 537 28.41 -5.36 -33.09
N ASP A 538 29.41 -6.22 -33.27
CA ASP A 538 30.05 -7.02 -32.21
C ASP A 538 31.13 -6.27 -31.40
N SER A 539 31.32 -4.96 -31.63
CA SER A 539 32.34 -4.18 -30.92
C SER A 539 31.75 -3.36 -29.76
N PRO A 540 32.19 -3.58 -28.50
CA PRO A 540 31.68 -2.88 -27.32
C PRO A 540 32.12 -1.39 -27.24
N GLN A 541 32.82 -0.87 -28.26
CA GLN A 541 33.24 0.53 -28.34
C GLN A 541 32.07 1.42 -28.77
N VAL A 542 31.37 2.00 -27.78
CA VAL A 542 30.31 2.99 -27.99
C VAL A 542 30.86 4.21 -28.75
N PRO A 543 30.26 4.63 -29.87
CA PRO A 543 30.71 5.79 -30.63
C PRO A 543 30.65 7.07 -29.80
N ARG A 544 31.72 7.87 -29.85
CA ARG A 544 31.75 9.21 -29.26
C ARG A 544 31.77 10.26 -30.37
N MET A 545 30.88 11.25 -30.29
CA MET A 545 30.91 12.40 -31.19
C MET A 545 32.26 13.13 -31.03
N ARG A 546 32.90 13.49 -32.15
CA ARG A 546 34.18 14.22 -32.16
C ARG A 546 33.98 15.55 -32.87
N ARG A 547 34.50 16.64 -32.29
CA ARG A 547 34.60 17.94 -32.99
C ARG A 547 35.74 17.86 -34.00
N ALA A 548 35.42 17.41 -35.20
CA ALA A 548 36.33 17.41 -36.34
C ALA A 548 36.74 18.85 -36.69
N GLN A 549 38.04 19.10 -36.86
CA GLN A 549 38.56 20.39 -37.31
C GLN A 549 38.35 20.56 -38.83
N ALA A 550 38.66 21.75 -39.36
CA ALA A 550 38.40 22.11 -40.76
C ALA A 550 39.08 21.15 -41.76
N GLY A 551 40.30 20.67 -41.44
CA GLY A 551 41.08 19.73 -42.26
C GLY A 551 40.87 18.24 -41.96
N ASP A 552 40.02 17.86 -41.00
CA ASP A 552 39.79 16.45 -40.68
C ASP A 552 38.89 15.78 -41.74
N GLU A 553 39.40 14.74 -42.41
CA GLU A 553 38.67 13.92 -43.39
C GLU A 553 37.61 13.00 -42.75
N GLY A 554 37.52 12.94 -41.42
CA GLY A 554 36.62 12.03 -40.71
C GLY A 554 36.11 12.58 -39.38
N GLY A 555 35.23 11.80 -38.72
CA GLY A 555 34.64 12.15 -37.42
C GLY A 555 33.40 13.04 -37.48
N ARG A 556 33.01 13.53 -38.67
CA ARG A 556 31.81 14.36 -38.88
C ARG A 556 30.49 13.56 -38.89
N GLY A 557 30.54 12.25 -39.11
CA GLY A 557 29.34 11.43 -39.32
C GLY A 557 28.31 11.46 -38.17
N LEU A 558 28.76 11.30 -36.93
CA LEU A 558 27.86 11.37 -35.77
C LEU A 558 27.28 12.77 -35.54
N PHE A 559 27.96 13.83 -35.99
CA PHE A 559 27.42 15.19 -35.98
C PHE A 559 26.34 15.37 -37.06
N LEU A 560 26.46 14.72 -38.23
CA LEU A 560 25.39 14.71 -39.23
C LEU A 560 24.16 13.94 -38.73
N VAL A 561 24.35 12.82 -38.01
CA VAL A 561 23.25 12.10 -37.35
C VAL A 561 22.57 12.97 -36.30
N ASP A 562 23.35 13.65 -35.46
CA ASP A 562 22.86 14.56 -34.41
C ASP A 562 22.01 15.73 -34.94
N GLN A 563 22.36 16.26 -36.12
CA GLN A 563 21.63 17.38 -36.74
C GLN A 563 20.42 16.95 -37.59
N LEU A 564 20.28 15.67 -37.94
CA LEU A 564 19.24 15.16 -38.86
C LEU A 564 18.26 14.18 -38.21
N ALA A 565 18.61 13.60 -37.06
CA ALA A 565 17.73 12.76 -36.26
C ALA A 565 16.88 13.61 -35.30
N GLN A 566 15.67 13.15 -34.98
CA GLN A 566 14.88 13.67 -33.86
C GLN A 566 15.50 13.25 -32.53
N ARG A 567 16.00 12.01 -32.46
CA ARG A 567 16.74 11.42 -31.33
C ARG A 567 17.74 10.41 -31.90
N TRP A 568 18.89 10.26 -31.28
CA TRP A 568 19.82 9.17 -31.59
C TRP A 568 20.52 8.71 -30.32
N GLY A 569 21.14 7.53 -30.38
CA GLY A 569 21.88 6.97 -29.24
C GLY A 569 22.70 5.74 -29.62
N ALA A 570 23.40 5.21 -28.64
CA ALA A 570 24.12 3.96 -28.77
C ALA A 570 24.11 3.21 -27.44
N THR A 571 23.55 2.00 -27.44
CA THR A 571 23.51 1.12 -26.27
C THR A 571 24.55 0.02 -26.44
N ARG A 572 25.36 -0.24 -25.41
CA ARG A 572 26.21 -1.43 -25.35
C ARG A 572 25.33 -2.63 -25.00
N LEU A 573 25.57 -3.76 -25.65
CA LEU A 573 24.96 -5.04 -25.27
C LEU A 573 26.07 -5.97 -24.76
N SER A 574 25.71 -7.07 -24.09
CA SER A 574 26.65 -8.11 -23.63
C SER A 574 27.61 -8.60 -24.74
N THR A 575 27.10 -8.71 -25.97
CA THR A 575 27.83 -9.21 -27.15
C THR A 575 28.31 -8.14 -28.14
N GLY A 576 28.19 -6.84 -27.82
CA GLY A 576 28.58 -5.76 -28.74
C GLY A 576 27.91 -4.42 -28.46
N LYS A 577 27.27 -3.82 -29.47
CA LYS A 577 26.45 -2.60 -29.33
C LYS A 577 25.39 -2.47 -30.42
N VAL A 578 24.40 -1.62 -30.17
CA VAL A 578 23.46 -1.09 -31.17
C VAL A 578 23.53 0.43 -31.18
N VAL A 579 23.83 1.00 -32.35
CA VAL A 579 23.73 2.45 -32.62
C VAL A 579 22.43 2.71 -33.37
N TRP A 580 21.65 3.70 -32.94
CA TRP A 580 20.29 3.92 -33.45
C TRP A 580 19.96 5.40 -33.61
N PHE A 581 19.01 5.69 -34.51
CA PHE A 581 18.43 7.02 -34.69
C PHE A 581 16.95 6.95 -35.06
N GLU A 582 16.22 8.02 -34.75
CA GLU A 582 14.78 8.18 -34.96
C GLU A 582 14.53 9.44 -35.80
N GLN A 583 13.63 9.36 -36.80
CA GLN A 583 13.18 10.49 -37.61
C GLN A 583 11.66 10.64 -37.50
N ARG A 584 11.17 11.88 -37.36
CA ARG A 584 9.73 12.18 -37.34
C ARG A 584 9.07 11.72 -38.65
N MET A 585 8.04 10.88 -38.56
CA MET A 585 7.26 10.49 -39.74
C MET A 585 6.51 11.69 -40.32
N PRO A 586 6.44 11.84 -41.66
CA PRO A 586 5.63 12.87 -42.31
C PRO A 586 4.15 12.77 -41.92
N GLU A 587 3.49 13.92 -41.87
CA GLU A 587 2.08 14.01 -41.50
C GLU A 587 1.22 13.28 -42.54
N GLY A 588 0.19 12.56 -42.06
CA GLY A 588 -0.60 11.64 -42.89
C GLY A 588 0.08 10.31 -43.27
N ARG A 589 1.38 10.10 -43.00
CA ARG A 589 2.09 8.85 -43.36
C ARG A 589 2.43 7.92 -42.17
N ARG A 590 2.12 8.32 -40.94
CA ARG A 590 2.17 7.42 -39.76
C ARG A 590 1.32 6.16 -40.00
N PRO A 591 1.75 4.96 -39.57
CA PRO A 591 0.85 3.81 -39.50
C PRO A 591 -0.32 4.15 -38.56
N ARG A 592 -1.51 3.60 -38.85
CA ARG A 592 -2.68 3.79 -37.97
C ARG A 592 -2.46 2.98 -36.70
N THR A 593 -1.96 3.61 -35.64
CA THR A 593 -2.15 3.11 -34.27
C THR A 593 -3.66 2.86 -34.08
N PRO A 594 -4.08 1.74 -33.47
CA PRO A 594 -5.42 1.64 -32.93
C PRO A 594 -5.62 2.79 -31.95
N SER A 595 -6.52 3.72 -32.25
CA SER A 595 -6.92 4.73 -31.28
C SER A 595 -7.62 4.01 -30.13
N ALA A 596 -7.11 4.17 -28.91
CA ALA A 596 -7.91 3.87 -27.73
C ALA A 596 -9.21 4.70 -27.80
N PRO A 597 -10.37 4.10 -27.50
CA PRO A 597 -11.60 4.85 -27.28
C PRO A 597 -11.50 5.71 -26.02
#